data_AF-A0A957P2Z4-F1
#
_entry.id   AF-A0A957P2Z4-F1
#
_cell.length_a   1.000
_cell.length_b   1.000
_cell.length_c   1.000
_cell.angle_alpha   90.00
_cell.angle_beta   90.00
_cell.angle_gamma   90.00
#
_symmetry.space_group_name_H-M   'P 1'
#
loop_
_entity.id
_entity.type
_entity.pdbx_description
1 polymer ?
#
loop_
_entity_poly.entity_id
_entity_poly.type
_entity_poly.pdbx_seq_one_letter_code
_entity_poly.pdbx_strand_id
1 'polypeptide(L)'
;MRKLVILFMASLWLAGCVLQPPPAEPDAVDESSAPAAENAPATLILATTTSTQDSGLLDYLLPDFTAQTGVDVSVVAVGTGQALKLGEDGNADVLLVHACAREIAFME
;
A
#
# COMPACT_ATOMS: atom_id res chain seq x y z
N MET A 1 50.62 4.28 -23.52
CA MET A 1 50.54 4.80 -22.13
C MET A 1 51.37 6.08 -21.89
N ARG A 2 51.53 6.99 -22.87
CA ARG A 2 52.16 8.32 -22.65
C ARG A 2 51.37 9.50 -23.21
N LYS A 3 50.31 9.28 -23.99
CA LYS A 3 49.36 10.33 -24.43
C LYS A 3 48.03 10.33 -23.67
N LEU A 4 47.79 9.32 -22.83
CA LEU A 4 46.63 9.27 -21.92
C LEU A 4 46.84 10.13 -20.66
N VAL A 5 48.01 10.79 -20.55
CA VAL A 5 48.31 11.87 -19.59
C VAL A 5 47.49 13.14 -19.89
N ILE A 6 46.78 13.20 -21.02
CA ILE A 6 45.82 14.27 -21.35
C ILE A 6 44.43 13.94 -20.77
N LEU A 7 44.39 13.44 -19.54
CA LEU A 7 43.18 13.41 -18.73
C LEU A 7 43.17 14.53 -17.67
N PHE A 8 44.21 15.38 -17.53
CA PHE A 8 44.31 16.16 -16.28
C PHE A 8 44.77 17.62 -16.35
N MET A 9 44.74 18.30 -17.50
CA MET A 9 44.95 19.76 -17.53
C MET A 9 43.75 20.50 -18.10
N ALA A 10 43.07 21.22 -17.20
CA ALA A 10 42.00 22.19 -17.41
C ALA A 10 40.63 21.58 -17.74
N SER A 11 39.81 21.12 -16.78
CA SER A 11 39.18 21.92 -15.72
C SER A 11 39.06 23.42 -16.02
N LEU A 12 37.86 23.94 -15.76
CA LEU A 12 37.49 25.36 -15.70
C LEU A 12 36.93 25.98 -17.00
N TRP A 13 35.83 26.73 -16.82
CA TRP A 13 35.01 27.46 -17.78
C TRP A 13 33.99 26.57 -18.53
N LEU A 14 32.88 26.14 -17.95
CA LEU A 14 31.84 26.90 -17.23
C LEU A 14 31.34 28.15 -17.98
N ALA A 15 30.04 28.11 -18.26
CA ALA A 15 29.12 29.22 -18.52
C ALA A 15 29.07 29.81 -19.94
N GLY A 16 27.85 29.86 -20.49
CA GLY A 16 27.55 30.89 -21.49
C GLY A 16 26.39 30.64 -22.45
N CYS A 17 25.18 30.37 -21.92
CA CYS A 17 23.88 30.76 -22.46
C CYS A 17 23.57 30.56 -23.96
N VAL A 18 22.51 29.80 -24.26
CA VAL A 18 21.26 30.31 -24.87
C VAL A 18 20.37 29.12 -25.21
N LEU A 19 19.26 28.97 -24.48
CA LEU A 19 17.92 28.72 -24.99
C LEU A 19 16.95 28.87 -23.82
N GLN A 20 16.09 29.88 -23.97
CA GLN A 20 15.22 30.44 -22.96
C GLN A 20 13.96 29.57 -22.77
N PRO A 21 13.61 29.15 -21.55
CA PRO A 21 12.31 28.56 -21.27
C PRO A 21 11.22 29.65 -21.21
N PRO A 22 10.00 29.38 -21.71
CA PRO A 22 8.85 30.30 -21.61
C PRO A 22 8.41 30.48 -20.14
N PRO A 23 7.79 31.63 -19.80
CA PRO A 23 7.52 32.03 -18.43
C PRO A 23 6.42 31.19 -17.77
N ALA A 24 6.58 31.02 -16.46
CA ALA A 24 5.69 30.32 -15.56
C ALA A 24 4.22 30.79 -15.65
N GLU A 25 3.31 29.84 -15.80
CA GLU A 25 1.97 29.95 -15.25
C GLU A 25 1.91 29.10 -13.96
N PRO A 26 1.46 29.68 -12.83
CA PRO A 26 1.50 29.05 -11.53
C PRO A 26 0.18 28.33 -11.24
N ASP A 27 0.14 27.01 -11.45
CA ASP A 27 -0.78 26.16 -10.70
C ASP A 27 0.01 25.00 -10.12
N ALA A 28 0.38 25.21 -8.87
CA ALA A 28 0.92 24.22 -7.97
C ALA A 28 -0.14 23.17 -7.65
N VAL A 29 0.25 21.91 -7.82
CA VAL A 29 0.05 20.81 -6.86
C VAL A 29 1.06 19.74 -7.30
N ASP A 30 2.32 19.91 -6.89
CA ASP A 30 2.87 19.15 -5.77
C ASP A 30 2.60 17.65 -5.93
N GLU A 31 3.33 17.06 -6.88
CA GLU A 31 3.70 15.65 -6.88
C GLU A 31 4.55 15.38 -5.63
N SER A 32 3.91 15.38 -4.46
CA SER A 32 4.50 14.86 -3.23
C SER A 32 4.56 13.35 -3.36
N SER A 33 5.70 12.89 -3.89
CA SER A 33 6.19 11.53 -3.83
C SER A 33 6.10 10.97 -2.40
N ALA A 34 5.02 10.24 -2.10
CA ALA A 34 5.09 9.20 -1.09
C ALA A 34 6.10 8.15 -1.60
N PRO A 35 6.95 7.58 -0.74
CA PRO A 35 7.90 6.59 -1.19
C PRO A 35 7.12 5.44 -1.80
N ALA A 36 7.45 5.09 -3.04
CA ALA A 36 7.04 3.83 -3.62
C ALA A 36 7.53 2.74 -2.66
N ALA A 37 6.63 2.24 -1.83
CA ALA A 37 6.81 0.98 -1.16
C ALA A 37 6.92 -0.03 -2.29
N GLU A 38 8.16 -0.43 -2.56
CA GLU A 38 8.53 -1.51 -3.44
C GLU A 38 7.60 -2.69 -3.14
N ASN A 39 6.74 -3.04 -4.10
CA ASN A 39 5.55 -3.88 -3.96
C ASN A 39 5.87 -5.26 -3.34
N ALA A 40 5.98 -5.33 -2.02
CA ALA A 40 5.66 -6.55 -1.30
C ALA A 40 4.16 -6.80 -1.52
N PRO A 41 3.73 -8.05 -1.80
CA PRO A 41 2.30 -8.35 -1.90
C PRO A 41 1.64 -7.91 -0.59
N ALA A 42 0.74 -6.94 -0.68
CA ALA A 42 -0.04 -6.52 0.48
C ALA A 42 -0.91 -7.72 0.89
N THR A 43 -0.73 -8.19 2.12
CA THR A 43 -1.63 -9.19 2.71
C THR A 43 -2.55 -8.48 3.70
N LEU A 44 -3.86 -8.67 3.53
CA LEU A 44 -4.87 -8.21 4.48
C LEU A 44 -5.19 -9.32 5.47
N ILE A 45 -5.31 -8.98 6.74
CA ILE A 45 -5.78 -9.89 7.79
C ILE A 45 -7.29 -9.67 7.97
N LEU A 46 -8.07 -10.67 7.60
CA LEU A 46 -9.52 -10.71 7.78
C LEU A 46 -9.85 -11.51 9.05
N ALA A 47 -10.34 -10.83 10.09
CA ALA A 47 -10.90 -11.50 11.27
C ALA A 47 -12.41 -11.74 11.05
N THR A 48 -12.83 -13.00 11.10
CA THR A 48 -14.22 -13.41 10.86
C THR A 48 -14.68 -14.50 11.82
N THR A 49 -15.93 -14.95 11.67
CA THR A 49 -16.50 -16.05 12.43
C THR A 49 -16.30 -17.40 11.78
N THR A 50 -16.14 -18.46 12.60
CA THR A 50 -16.03 -19.84 12.10
C THR A 50 -17.23 -20.23 11.25
N SER A 51 -18.44 -19.76 11.60
CA SER A 51 -19.64 -19.98 10.78
C SER A 51 -19.51 -19.49 9.34
N THR A 52 -18.78 -18.40 9.11
CA THR A 52 -18.57 -17.82 7.78
C THR A 52 -17.48 -18.59 7.04
N GLN A 53 -16.39 -18.96 7.70
CA GLN A 53 -15.35 -19.81 7.12
C GLN A 53 -15.91 -21.20 6.74
N ASP A 54 -16.62 -21.84 7.66
CA ASP A 54 -17.16 -23.21 7.50
C ASP A 54 -18.26 -23.28 6.44
N SER A 55 -18.87 -22.14 6.09
CA SER A 55 -19.84 -22.08 4.99
C SER A 55 -19.22 -22.26 3.61
N GLY A 56 -17.89 -22.11 3.49
CA GLY A 56 -17.17 -22.11 2.21
C GLY A 56 -17.33 -20.81 1.40
N LEU A 57 -18.00 -19.79 1.95
CA LEU A 57 -18.20 -18.50 1.25
C LEU A 57 -16.88 -17.84 0.85
N LEU A 58 -15.90 -17.84 1.77
CA LEU A 58 -14.62 -17.17 1.54
C LEU A 58 -13.75 -17.90 0.50
N ASP A 59 -13.87 -19.22 0.41
CA ASP A 59 -13.17 -20.02 -0.60
C ASP A 59 -13.62 -19.68 -2.02
N TYR A 60 -14.85 -19.14 -2.18
CA TYR A 60 -15.37 -18.65 -3.45
C TYR A 60 -15.00 -17.19 -3.72
N LEU A 61 -15.08 -16.32 -2.72
CA LEU A 61 -14.89 -14.87 -2.90
C LEU A 61 -13.43 -14.44 -2.96
N LEU A 62 -12.56 -15.02 -2.13
CA LEU A 62 -11.18 -14.56 -1.99
C LEU A 62 -10.32 -14.80 -3.25
N PRO A 63 -10.44 -15.93 -3.99
CA PRO A 63 -9.69 -16.09 -5.23
C PRO A 63 -9.99 -15.00 -6.27
N ASP A 64 -11.26 -14.64 -6.43
CA ASP A 64 -11.69 -13.59 -7.35
C ASP A 64 -11.24 -12.21 -6.88
N PHE A 65 -11.28 -11.94 -5.57
CA PHE A 65 -10.77 -10.71 -4.98
C PHE A 65 -9.26 -10.57 -5.23
N THR A 66 -8.47 -11.61 -4.93
CA THR A 66 -7.02 -11.60 -5.13
C THR A 66 -6.65 -11.51 -6.60
N ALA A 67 -7.38 -12.18 -7.50
CA ALA A 67 -7.15 -12.07 -8.94
C ALA A 67 -7.38 -10.65 -9.50
N GLN A 68 -8.35 -9.91 -8.94
CA GLN A 68 -8.69 -8.55 -9.38
C GLN A 68 -7.79 -7.48 -8.75
N THR A 69 -7.38 -7.67 -7.50
CA THR A 69 -6.68 -6.64 -6.72
C THR A 69 -5.19 -6.89 -6.58
N GLY A 70 -4.74 -8.13 -6.75
CA GLY A 70 -3.37 -8.57 -6.44
C GLY A 70 -3.07 -8.63 -4.94
N VAL A 71 -4.09 -8.55 -4.08
CA VAL A 71 -3.96 -8.54 -2.61
C VAL A 71 -4.33 -9.91 -2.05
N ASP A 72 -3.43 -10.49 -1.26
CA ASP A 72 -3.69 -11.73 -0.54
C ASP A 72 -4.51 -11.47 0.73
N VAL A 73 -5.36 -12.41 1.12
CA VAL A 73 -6.18 -12.29 2.33
C VAL A 73 -5.89 -13.47 3.26
N SER A 74 -5.38 -13.17 4.45
CA SER A 74 -5.19 -14.13 5.53
C SER A 74 -6.41 -14.13 6.44
N VAL A 75 -7.10 -15.27 6.55
CA VAL A 75 -8.34 -15.39 7.33
C VAL A 75 -8.05 -15.90 8.74
N VAL A 76 -8.56 -15.19 9.74
CA VAL A 76 -8.56 -15.60 11.15
C VAL A 76 -10.01 -15.86 11.58
N ALA A 77 -10.41 -17.13 11.60
CA ALA A 77 -11.76 -17.54 11.96
C ALA A 77 -11.88 -17.82 13.47
N VAL A 78 -12.58 -16.95 14.20
CA VAL A 78 -12.74 -16.98 15.67
C VAL A 78 -14.15 -16.56 16.09
N GLY A 79 -14.51 -16.63 17.37
CA GLY A 79 -15.81 -16.10 17.80
C GLY A 79 -15.93 -14.59 17.60
N THR A 80 -17.13 -14.05 17.40
CA THR A 80 -17.38 -12.60 17.21
C THR A 80 -16.68 -11.72 18.24
N GLY A 81 -16.69 -12.12 19.52
CA GLY A 81 -16.03 -11.34 20.57
C GLY A 81 -14.52 -11.26 20.41
N GLN A 82 -13.89 -12.36 19.96
CA GLN A 82 -12.46 -12.38 19.69
C GLN A 82 -12.11 -11.65 18.39
N ALA A 83 -12.95 -11.76 17.36
CA ALA A 83 -12.77 -11.01 16.12
C ALA A 83 -12.77 -9.50 16.37
N LEU A 84 -13.77 -8.99 17.10
CA LEU A 84 -13.82 -7.58 17.50
C LEU A 84 -12.60 -7.19 18.33
N LYS A 85 -12.17 -8.05 19.26
CA LYS A 85 -10.97 -7.78 20.06
C LYS A 85 -9.69 -7.67 19.21
N LEU A 86 -9.54 -8.54 18.19
CA LEU A 86 -8.44 -8.43 17.24
C LEU A 86 -8.46 -7.10 16.49
N GLY A 87 -9.63 -6.61 16.11
CA GLY A 87 -9.80 -5.29 15.51
C GLY A 87 -9.44 -4.15 16.47
N GLU A 88 -9.91 -4.20 17.72
CA GLU A 88 -9.56 -3.21 18.75
C GLU A 88 -8.05 -3.13 19.00
N ASP A 89 -7.37 -4.28 18.98
CA ASP A 89 -5.93 -4.38 19.23
C ASP A 89 -5.09 -4.05 17.98
N GLY A 90 -5.72 -3.76 16.83
CA GLY A 90 -5.03 -3.47 15.57
C GLY A 90 -4.37 -4.69 14.92
N ASN A 91 -4.77 -5.89 15.31
CA ASN A 91 -4.22 -7.16 14.81
C ASN A 91 -5.00 -7.70 13.59
N ALA A 92 -6.05 -7.02 13.16
CA ALA A 92 -6.82 -7.34 11.95
C ALA A 92 -7.10 -6.06 11.15
N ASP A 93 -7.01 -6.16 9.83
CA ASP A 93 -7.26 -5.05 8.91
C ASP A 93 -8.75 -4.94 8.55
N VAL A 94 -9.44 -6.08 8.50
CA VAL A 94 -10.85 -6.19 8.11
C VAL A 94 -11.60 -7.05 9.12
N LEU A 95 -12.81 -6.63 9.47
CA LEU A 95 -13.74 -7.39 10.31
C LEU A 95 -14.95 -7.82 9.49
N LEU A 96 -15.32 -9.09 9.62
CA LEU A 96 -16.57 -9.63 9.07
C LEU A 96 -17.25 -10.51 10.13
N VAL A 97 -18.20 -9.94 10.87
CA VAL A 97 -18.92 -10.67 11.93
C VAL A 97 -20.43 -10.61 11.72
N HIS A 98 -21.16 -11.59 12.23
CA HIS A 98 -22.61 -11.58 12.20
C HIS A 98 -23.20 -10.98 13.50
N ALA A 99 -22.88 -9.71 13.79
CA ALA A 99 -23.31 -9.06 15.04
C ALA A 99 -23.45 -7.53 14.92
N CYS A 100 -24.37 -7.08 14.08
CA CYS A 100 -24.63 -5.66 13.78
C CYS A 100 -24.61 -4.72 15.02
N ALA A 101 -25.33 -5.06 16.08
CA ALA A 101 -25.36 -4.21 17.29
C ALA A 101 -23.96 -4.05 17.95
N ARG A 102 -23.12 -5.08 17.88
CA ARG A 102 -21.75 -5.02 18.41
C ARG A 102 -20.79 -4.33 17.45
N GLU A 103 -21.00 -4.43 16.15
CA GLU A 103 -20.22 -3.70 15.14
C GLU A 103 -20.43 -2.20 15.28
N ILE A 104 -21.69 -1.76 15.44
CA ILE A 104 -22.01 -0.34 15.67
C ILE A 104 -21.31 0.16 16.94
N ALA A 105 -21.44 -0.58 18.04
CA ALA A 105 -20.80 -0.21 19.31
C ALA A 105 -19.26 -0.22 19.26
N PHE A 106 -18.66 -0.97 18.32
CA PHE A 106 -17.20 -0.99 18.11
C PHE A 106 -16.69 0.25 17.35
N MET A 107 -17.56 0.89 16.55
CA MET A 107 -17.21 2.06 15.73
C MET A 107 -17.40 3.40 16.46
N GLU A 108 -18.03 3.40 17.63
CA GLU A 108 -18.26 4.58 18.49
C GLU A 108 -17.16 4.77 19.53
#